data_AF-A0A7W0HMF8-F1
#
_entry.id   AF-A0A7W0HMF8-F1
#
_cell.length_a   1.000
_cell.length_b   1.000
_cell.length_c   1.000
_cell.angle_alpha   90.00
_cell.angle_beta   90.00
_cell.angle_gamma   90.00
#
_symmetry.space_group_name_H-M   'P 1'
#
loop_
_entity.id
_entity.type
_entity.pdbx_description
1 polymer ?
#
loop_
_entity_poly.entity_id
_entity_poly.type
_entity_poly.pdbx_seq_one_letter_code
_entity_poly.pdbx_strand_id
1 'polypeptide(L)'
;MQVFWMVIAAALVWCAQPALAQVQAEIDKQEYLAGDTVTISGQIEPGKDLYIAIASQRKFAPNEAGGVNEIKSLNAAVEKNAFEADTSVPVFYYMLTNNPDQFGTVEKKRFGGPSFVKGIYSTTMFKLADWQGLDQEAKGMLGPLKTPEEWAFYKYNHENSYGINTITKERTQVGKVTIFARSVLTDSEKSGNYWDEGTTIDLDKTTGEFTATFESFRHTPPDTAFNVVVNGEEIGEYTLAGNGFWLSLGGRYMNPLWIILGAILVGAFFSLIGAAGGMLMAAYQVMVVNTMGPVGINAANVLRPSNVALTLFSPLGSFYRYAIKERRVAWPVGLSFGVGILIGSIWLGKYVTEVLPLASYKEWLAVLVVLMGLRTLYELTPQAMKKRQNIKAMTKKFNEEVQKAKEEGRAARMGRIEPMSTGANKLFNYQFKFWGEEFKINPLLFGIIGLGIGIVARAFGIGGGFLLTPIMTMVGALPMYVAVPVALVGTCFSSIGSFIGYLLNGYLPDLWIAIAIIIGGFVGGYLGSRMQKMFTEVQLKVILAVVLFFLFFRFFKIEIWI
;
A
#
# COMPACT_ATOMS: atom_id res chain seq x y z
N MET A 1 -62.33 -22.65 52.77
CA MET A 1 -62.74 -21.72 51.68
C MET A 1 -61.72 -20.61 51.44
N GLN A 2 -61.14 -19.97 52.48
CA GLN A 2 -60.09 -18.94 52.30
C GLN A 2 -58.79 -19.44 51.67
N VAL A 3 -58.34 -20.66 51.99
CA VAL A 3 -57.11 -21.24 51.40
C VAL A 3 -57.27 -21.51 49.89
N PHE A 4 -58.48 -21.86 49.45
CA PHE A 4 -58.77 -22.13 48.03
C PHE A 4 -58.66 -20.84 47.18
N TRP A 5 -59.14 -19.72 47.72
CA TRP A 5 -59.02 -18.41 47.07
C TRP A 5 -57.58 -17.87 47.09
N MET A 6 -56.78 -18.16 48.12
CA MET A 6 -55.35 -17.80 48.15
C MET A 6 -54.53 -18.59 47.13
N VAL A 7 -54.84 -19.87 46.90
CA VAL A 7 -54.15 -20.68 45.88
C VAL A 7 -54.52 -20.23 44.47
N ILE A 8 -55.77 -19.83 44.22
CA ILE A 8 -56.18 -19.26 42.92
C ILE A 8 -55.58 -17.87 42.70
N ALA A 9 -55.50 -17.03 43.73
CA ALA A 9 -54.83 -15.73 43.65
C ALA A 9 -53.32 -15.88 43.41
N ALA A 10 -52.65 -16.85 44.07
CA ALA A 10 -51.25 -17.16 43.82
C ALA A 10 -51.01 -17.74 42.42
N ALA A 11 -51.93 -18.55 41.90
CA ALA A 11 -51.87 -19.09 40.54
C ALA A 11 -52.12 -18.00 39.46
N LEU A 12 -53.01 -17.04 39.72
CA LEU A 12 -53.28 -15.90 38.84
C LEU A 12 -52.14 -14.88 38.83
N VAL A 13 -51.45 -14.69 39.96
CA VAL A 13 -50.22 -13.87 40.03
C VAL A 13 -49.05 -14.57 39.33
N TRP A 14 -49.00 -15.90 39.30
CA TRP A 14 -47.99 -16.64 38.54
C TRP A 14 -48.24 -16.65 37.02
N CYS A 15 -49.51 -16.53 36.60
CA CYS A 15 -49.90 -16.41 35.19
C CYS A 15 -49.84 -14.97 34.63
N ALA A 16 -49.57 -13.98 35.49
CA ALA A 16 -49.39 -12.58 35.12
C ALA A 16 -47.91 -12.18 35.29
N GLN A 17 -46.99 -12.96 34.74
CA GLN A 17 -45.72 -12.37 34.34
C GLN A 17 -46.02 -11.54 33.08
N PRO A 18 -45.61 -10.26 33.00
CA PRO A 18 -45.58 -9.59 31.71
C PRO A 18 -44.77 -10.51 30.79
N ALA A 19 -45.34 -10.89 29.65
CA ALA A 19 -44.54 -11.48 28.59
C ALA A 19 -43.38 -10.51 28.37
N LEU A 20 -42.18 -10.89 28.78
CA LEU A 20 -40.97 -10.21 28.35
C LEU A 20 -41.11 -10.19 26.83
N ALA A 21 -41.28 -8.99 26.26
CA ALA A 21 -41.35 -8.81 24.82
C ALA A 21 -39.97 -9.21 24.30
N GLN A 22 -39.84 -10.49 23.98
CA GLN A 22 -38.66 -11.10 23.39
C GLN A 22 -38.44 -10.40 22.04
N VAL A 23 -37.19 -10.09 21.71
CA VAL A 23 -36.87 -9.42 20.45
C VAL A 23 -37.31 -10.35 19.31
N GLN A 24 -38.22 -9.87 18.46
CA GLN A 24 -38.68 -10.61 17.29
C GLN A 24 -38.06 -9.98 16.06
N ALA A 25 -36.88 -10.46 15.66
CA ALA A 25 -36.20 -9.94 14.49
C ALA A 25 -35.68 -11.07 13.61
N GLU A 26 -35.60 -10.77 12.31
CA GLU A 26 -35.14 -11.68 11.28
C GLU A 26 -34.15 -10.99 10.33
N ILE A 27 -33.32 -11.81 9.70
CA ILE A 27 -32.39 -11.39 8.65
C ILE A 27 -33.04 -11.79 7.32
N ASP A 28 -33.19 -10.85 6.38
CA ASP A 28 -33.89 -11.07 5.10
C ASP A 28 -33.35 -12.29 4.33
N LYS A 29 -32.03 -12.48 4.35
CA LYS A 29 -31.32 -13.60 3.71
C LYS A 29 -30.22 -14.15 4.60
N GLN A 30 -29.92 -15.43 4.43
CA GLN A 30 -28.79 -16.09 5.09
C GLN A 30 -27.48 -15.97 4.29
N GLU A 31 -27.55 -15.62 3.01
CA GLU A 31 -26.38 -15.47 2.13
C GLU A 31 -26.52 -14.21 1.29
N TYR A 32 -25.45 -13.40 1.28
CA TYR A 32 -25.33 -12.17 0.48
C TYR A 32 -23.99 -12.18 -0.27
N LEU A 33 -23.85 -11.42 -1.35
CA LEU A 33 -22.54 -11.18 -1.94
C LEU A 33 -21.80 -10.08 -1.16
N ALA A 34 -20.47 -10.15 -1.10
CA ALA A 34 -19.67 -9.09 -0.52
C ALA A 34 -19.95 -7.73 -1.20
N GLY A 35 -20.36 -6.74 -0.41
CA GLY A 35 -20.78 -5.42 -0.90
C GLY A 35 -22.28 -5.26 -1.09
N ASP A 36 -23.08 -6.33 -0.91
CA ASP A 36 -24.54 -6.22 -0.92
C ASP A 36 -25.05 -5.55 0.37
N THR A 37 -26.25 -5.00 0.27
CA THR A 37 -27.01 -4.46 1.40
C THR A 37 -27.61 -5.60 2.21
N VAL A 38 -27.31 -5.63 3.51
CA VAL A 38 -27.91 -6.55 4.48
C VAL A 38 -29.10 -5.85 5.12
N THR A 39 -30.23 -6.55 5.19
CA THR A 39 -31.49 -6.04 5.78
C THR A 39 -31.87 -6.86 7.01
N ILE A 40 -32.15 -6.16 8.11
CA ILE A 40 -32.59 -6.73 9.37
C ILE A 40 -33.85 -5.99 9.78
N SER A 41 -34.93 -6.74 10.00
CA SER A 41 -36.24 -6.18 10.34
C SER A 41 -36.83 -6.94 11.50
N GLY A 42 -37.70 -6.27 12.26
CA GLY A 42 -38.33 -6.90 13.41
C GLY A 42 -39.04 -5.93 14.30
N GLN A 43 -39.26 -6.37 15.53
CA GLN A 43 -39.89 -5.63 16.59
C GLN A 43 -39.06 -5.75 17.87
N ILE A 44 -38.76 -4.61 18.48
CA ILE A 44 -38.17 -4.49 19.82
C ILE A 44 -39.21 -4.01 20.83
N GLU A 45 -38.87 -4.00 22.11
CA GLU A 45 -39.74 -3.44 23.15
C GLU A 45 -40.06 -1.95 22.83
N PRO A 46 -41.36 -1.56 22.80
CA PRO A 46 -41.75 -0.18 22.52
C PRO A 46 -41.08 0.84 23.43
N GLY A 47 -40.67 1.98 22.87
CA GLY A 47 -39.99 3.05 23.56
C GLY A 47 -38.49 2.86 23.79
N LYS A 48 -37.92 1.68 23.49
CA LYS A 48 -36.48 1.44 23.52
C LYS A 48 -35.76 2.00 22.30
N ASP A 49 -34.48 2.26 22.46
CA ASP A 49 -33.58 2.50 21.34
C ASP A 49 -33.18 1.15 20.71
N LEU A 50 -32.85 1.20 19.41
CA LEU A 50 -32.42 0.06 18.62
C LEU A 50 -30.89 -0.03 18.63
N TYR A 51 -30.39 -1.23 18.91
CA TYR A 51 -28.98 -1.59 18.87
C TYR A 51 -28.84 -2.91 18.13
N ILE A 52 -28.12 -2.89 17.01
CA ILE A 52 -27.84 -4.10 16.23
C ILE A 52 -26.32 -4.26 16.15
N ALA A 53 -25.79 -5.21 16.91
CA ALA A 53 -24.38 -5.59 16.86
C ALA A 53 -24.19 -6.71 15.82
N ILE A 54 -23.43 -6.40 14.78
CA ILE A 54 -23.12 -7.30 13.67
C ILE A 54 -21.62 -7.56 13.69
N ALA A 55 -21.21 -8.81 13.90
CA ALA A 55 -19.82 -9.14 14.11
C ALA A 55 -19.39 -10.34 13.28
N SER A 56 -18.23 -10.24 12.62
CA SER A 56 -17.67 -11.38 11.90
C SER A 56 -17.27 -12.48 12.89
N GLN A 57 -17.61 -13.74 12.57
CA GLN A 57 -17.18 -14.90 13.35
C GLN A 57 -15.66 -15.04 13.38
N ARG A 58 -15.01 -14.59 12.29
CA ARG A 58 -13.55 -14.47 12.26
C ARG A 58 -13.11 -13.40 13.25
N LYS A 59 -12.36 -13.82 14.26
CA LYS A 59 -11.69 -12.94 15.20
C LYS A 59 -10.20 -12.81 14.87
N PHE A 60 -9.54 -11.87 15.52
CA PHE A 60 -8.09 -11.72 15.48
C PHE A 60 -7.57 -11.37 16.88
N ALA A 61 -6.46 -11.98 17.28
CA ALA A 61 -5.70 -11.60 18.47
C ALA A 61 -4.27 -11.18 18.11
N PRO A 62 -3.61 -10.28 18.87
CA PRO A 62 -2.25 -9.84 18.57
C PRO A 62 -1.21 -10.95 18.40
N ASN A 63 -1.34 -12.06 19.14
CA ASN A 63 -0.45 -13.22 19.07
C ASN A 63 -0.63 -14.07 17.79
N GLU A 64 -1.70 -13.86 17.02
CA GLU A 64 -1.96 -14.53 15.74
C GLU A 64 -1.26 -13.83 14.55
N ALA A 65 -0.53 -12.74 14.82
CA ALA A 65 0.19 -12.00 13.79
C ALA A 65 1.30 -12.86 13.13
N GLY A 66 1.19 -13.07 11.82
CA GLY A 66 2.14 -13.92 11.07
C GLY A 66 3.45 -13.24 10.65
N GLY A 67 3.54 -11.91 10.73
CA GLY A 67 4.68 -11.14 10.20
C GLY A 67 5.66 -10.67 11.28
N VAL A 68 6.97 -10.72 11.02
CA VAL A 68 8.02 -10.32 11.98
C VAL A 68 7.88 -8.85 12.41
N ASN A 69 7.48 -7.97 11.49
CA ASN A 69 7.26 -6.56 11.81
C ASN A 69 5.94 -6.35 12.55
N GLU A 70 4.94 -7.17 12.21
CA GLU A 70 3.62 -7.15 12.82
C GLU A 70 3.67 -7.59 14.28
N ILE A 71 4.35 -8.69 14.57
CA ILE A 71 4.60 -9.17 15.93
C ILE A 71 5.27 -8.06 16.76
N LYS A 72 6.34 -7.45 16.24
CA LYS A 72 7.04 -6.37 16.95
C LYS A 72 6.13 -5.16 17.22
N SER A 73 5.33 -4.77 16.23
CA SER A 73 4.46 -3.58 16.34
C SER A 73 3.26 -3.82 17.26
N LEU A 74 2.70 -5.03 17.23
CA LEU A 74 1.58 -5.43 18.07
C LEU A 74 2.01 -5.67 19.52
N ASN A 75 3.18 -6.27 19.77
CA ASN A 75 3.73 -6.35 21.13
C ASN A 75 3.94 -4.96 21.72
N ALA A 76 4.50 -4.02 20.93
CA ALA A 76 4.64 -2.64 21.37
C ALA A 76 3.30 -1.91 21.55
N ALA A 77 2.21 -2.40 20.94
CA ALA A 77 0.86 -1.88 21.15
C ALA A 77 0.25 -2.45 22.43
N VAL A 78 0.41 -3.75 22.70
CA VAL A 78 0.02 -4.43 23.95
C VAL A 78 0.66 -3.73 25.16
N GLU A 79 1.95 -3.37 25.09
CA GLU A 79 2.63 -2.65 26.18
C GLU A 79 2.08 -1.24 26.47
N LYS A 80 1.39 -0.62 25.50
CA LYS A 80 0.97 0.80 25.57
C LYS A 80 -0.53 1.00 25.74
N ASN A 81 -1.32 -0.07 25.64
CA ASN A 81 -2.76 -0.01 25.64
C ASN A 81 -3.32 -1.05 26.62
N ALA A 82 -4.59 -0.92 26.97
CA ALA A 82 -5.26 -1.79 27.95
C ALA A 82 -5.81 -3.08 27.31
N PHE A 83 -4.98 -3.82 26.56
CA PHE A 83 -5.35 -5.13 26.01
C PHE A 83 -4.14 -6.07 25.99
N GLU A 84 -4.40 -7.37 26.06
CA GLU A 84 -3.37 -8.42 26.13
C GLU A 84 -3.09 -9.05 24.77
N ALA A 85 -2.07 -9.91 24.70
CA ALA A 85 -1.64 -10.54 23.45
C ALA A 85 -2.64 -11.57 22.91
N ASP A 86 -3.47 -12.13 23.77
CA ASP A 86 -4.52 -13.11 23.46
C ASP A 86 -5.93 -12.48 23.41
N THR A 87 -6.05 -11.17 23.68
CA THR A 87 -7.32 -10.44 23.54
C THR A 87 -7.79 -10.51 22.09
N SER A 88 -8.95 -11.12 21.87
CA SER A 88 -9.45 -11.46 20.55
C SER A 88 -10.75 -10.72 20.24
N VAL A 89 -10.79 -9.97 19.15
CA VAL A 89 -11.98 -9.22 18.71
C VAL A 89 -12.38 -9.60 17.29
N PRO A 90 -13.67 -9.48 16.92
CA PRO A 90 -14.11 -9.64 15.54
C PRO A 90 -13.30 -8.74 14.59
N VAL A 91 -12.93 -9.28 13.43
CA VAL A 91 -12.22 -8.51 12.39
C VAL A 91 -13.10 -7.38 11.88
N PHE A 92 -14.38 -7.68 11.61
CA PHE A 92 -15.41 -6.73 11.24
C PHE A 92 -16.44 -6.65 12.35
N TYR A 93 -16.83 -5.42 12.72
CA TYR A 93 -17.83 -5.17 13.73
C TYR A 93 -18.58 -3.89 13.39
N TYR A 94 -19.91 -3.98 13.35
CA TYR A 94 -20.81 -2.88 13.11
C TYR A 94 -21.82 -2.78 14.25
N MET A 95 -22.08 -1.56 14.71
CA MET A 95 -23.13 -1.24 15.67
C MET A 95 -24.10 -0.28 14.96
N LEU A 96 -25.24 -0.79 14.49
CA LEU A 96 -26.28 0.04 13.90
C LEU A 96 -27.20 0.50 15.03
N THR A 97 -27.42 1.80 15.14
CA THR A 97 -28.26 2.37 16.20
C THR A 97 -28.86 3.71 15.83
N ASN A 98 -30.05 4.01 16.37
CA ASN A 98 -30.64 5.34 16.33
C ASN A 98 -30.10 6.27 17.44
N ASN A 99 -29.21 5.78 18.31
CA ASN A 99 -28.60 6.52 19.41
C ASN A 99 -27.07 6.32 19.46
N PRO A 100 -26.32 6.80 18.45
CA PRO A 100 -24.87 6.57 18.35
C PRO A 100 -24.07 7.25 19.47
N ASP A 101 -24.59 8.34 20.05
CA ASP A 101 -23.88 9.16 21.06
C ASP A 101 -23.55 8.38 22.35
N GLN A 102 -24.22 7.25 22.60
CA GLN A 102 -23.87 6.34 23.71
C GLN A 102 -22.48 5.68 23.53
N PHE A 103 -22.02 5.52 22.29
CA PHE A 103 -20.78 4.78 21.99
C PHE A 103 -19.58 5.69 21.77
N GLY A 104 -19.79 7.00 21.62
CA GLY A 104 -18.73 7.92 21.24
C GLY A 104 -19.20 9.31 20.87
N THR A 105 -18.29 10.10 20.31
CA THR A 105 -18.56 11.48 19.91
C THR A 105 -17.90 11.81 18.58
N VAL A 106 -18.48 12.77 17.85
CA VAL A 106 -17.89 13.30 16.63
C VAL A 106 -16.82 14.33 16.98
N GLU A 107 -15.56 14.05 16.66
CA GLU A 107 -14.42 14.94 16.92
C GLU A 107 -13.72 15.37 15.61
N LYS A 108 -13.05 16.54 15.63
CA LYS A 108 -12.21 16.97 14.52
C LYS A 108 -10.84 16.27 14.56
N LYS A 109 -10.51 15.50 13.52
CA LYS A 109 -9.20 14.88 13.30
C LYS A 109 -8.35 15.72 12.35
N ARG A 110 -7.15 16.09 12.77
CA ARG A 110 -6.14 16.71 11.88
C ARG A 110 -5.23 15.67 11.24
N PHE A 111 -4.90 15.84 9.97
CA PHE A 111 -4.08 14.90 9.22
C PHE A 111 -3.23 15.58 8.12
N GLY A 112 -2.28 14.83 7.58
CA GLY A 112 -1.39 15.28 6.49
C GLY A 112 -0.27 16.22 6.93
N GLY A 113 0.74 16.38 6.07
CA GLY A 113 1.89 17.24 6.34
C GLY A 113 3.11 16.49 6.91
N PRO A 114 4.26 17.17 6.98
CA PRO A 114 5.50 16.58 7.48
C PRO A 114 5.43 16.29 8.99
N SER A 115 6.34 15.44 9.47
CA SER A 115 6.41 14.94 10.86
C SER A 115 6.38 16.03 11.95
N PHE A 116 6.87 17.23 11.61
CA PHE A 116 6.95 18.40 12.50
C PHE A 116 5.72 19.32 12.47
N VAL A 117 4.73 19.06 11.60
CA VAL A 117 3.46 19.82 11.54
C VAL A 117 2.31 18.94 12.02
N LYS A 118 1.53 19.42 13.00
CA LYS A 118 0.37 18.72 13.59
C LYS A 118 -0.85 18.72 12.65
N GLY A 119 -0.72 18.19 11.44
CA GLY A 119 -1.83 18.08 10.49
C GLY A 119 -2.15 19.41 9.80
N ILE A 120 -1.97 19.48 8.48
CA ILE A 120 -2.35 20.67 7.68
C ILE A 120 -3.84 20.68 7.29
N TYR A 121 -4.52 19.53 7.37
CA TYR A 121 -5.94 19.37 7.05
C TYR A 121 -6.74 18.92 8.27
N SER A 122 -8.07 19.11 8.23
CA SER A 122 -8.99 18.65 9.27
C SER A 122 -10.26 18.04 8.67
N THR A 123 -10.73 16.94 9.24
CA THR A 123 -12.03 16.31 8.96
C THR A 123 -12.68 15.86 10.27
N THR A 124 -13.91 15.37 10.24
CA THR A 124 -14.58 14.74 11.37
C THR A 124 -14.26 13.24 11.45
N MET A 125 -14.28 12.69 12.66
CA MET A 125 -14.24 11.24 12.92
C MET A 125 -15.18 10.90 14.05
N PHE A 126 -15.70 9.67 14.06
CA PHE A 126 -16.40 9.13 15.22
C PHE A 126 -15.38 8.51 16.19
N LYS A 127 -15.19 9.14 17.34
CA LYS A 127 -14.25 8.68 18.37
C LYS A 127 -15.01 7.91 19.44
N LEU A 128 -14.55 6.70 19.73
CA LEU A 128 -15.22 5.81 20.67
C LEU A 128 -14.97 6.26 22.11
N ALA A 129 -16.01 6.13 22.94
CA ALA A 129 -15.90 6.34 24.37
C ALA A 129 -14.94 5.31 24.99
N ASP A 130 -14.28 5.68 26.08
CA ASP A 130 -13.56 4.70 26.90
C ASP A 130 -14.55 3.77 27.60
N TRP A 131 -14.11 2.57 28.01
CA TRP A 131 -14.99 1.59 28.66
C TRP A 131 -15.73 2.16 29.88
N GLN A 132 -15.09 3.05 30.64
CA GLN A 132 -15.70 3.71 31.80
C GLN A 132 -16.76 4.75 31.41
N GLY A 133 -16.65 5.33 30.20
CA GLY A 133 -17.58 6.31 29.67
C GLY A 133 -18.82 5.71 28.98
N LEU A 134 -18.79 4.41 28.65
CA LEU A 134 -19.99 3.70 28.20
C LEU A 134 -20.96 3.47 29.36
N ASP A 135 -22.22 3.81 29.15
CA ASP A 135 -23.29 3.52 30.09
C ASP A 135 -23.55 2.00 30.23
N GLN A 136 -24.37 1.62 31.22
CA GLN A 136 -24.64 0.19 31.47
C GLN A 136 -25.48 -0.44 30.35
N GLU A 137 -26.33 0.34 29.69
CA GLU A 137 -27.18 -0.13 28.59
C GLU A 137 -26.32 -0.46 27.38
N ALA A 138 -25.52 0.49 26.89
CA ALA A 138 -24.60 0.32 25.77
C ALA A 138 -23.66 -0.89 25.99
N LYS A 139 -23.12 -1.06 27.19
CA LYS A 139 -22.29 -2.23 27.55
C LYS A 139 -23.01 -3.56 27.34
N GLY A 140 -24.31 -3.62 27.66
CA GLY A 140 -25.15 -4.79 27.42
C GLY A 140 -25.41 -5.05 25.93
N MET A 141 -25.37 -4.00 25.10
CA MET A 141 -25.71 -4.07 23.68
C MET A 141 -24.52 -4.35 22.76
N LEU A 142 -23.28 -4.35 23.27
CA LEU A 142 -22.06 -4.53 22.47
C LEU A 142 -21.92 -5.91 21.80
N GLY A 143 -22.78 -6.88 22.11
CA GLY A 143 -22.76 -8.23 21.56
C GLY A 143 -21.50 -9.01 21.98
N PRO A 144 -20.57 -9.33 21.08
CA PRO A 144 -19.38 -10.12 21.41
C PRO A 144 -18.29 -9.38 22.21
N LEU A 145 -18.35 -8.05 22.33
CA LEU A 145 -17.36 -7.26 23.08
C LEU A 145 -17.84 -7.05 24.52
N LYS A 146 -17.44 -7.92 25.43
CA LYS A 146 -17.96 -7.99 26.81
C LYS A 146 -16.99 -7.45 27.85
N THR A 147 -15.69 -7.43 27.55
CA THR A 147 -14.67 -7.02 28.52
C THR A 147 -14.05 -5.66 28.19
N PRO A 148 -13.49 -4.94 29.19
CA PRO A 148 -12.72 -3.71 28.97
C PRO A 148 -11.57 -3.90 27.98
N GLU A 149 -10.90 -5.06 28.02
CA GLU A 149 -9.74 -5.38 27.17
C GLU A 149 -10.17 -5.56 25.71
N GLU A 150 -11.27 -6.29 25.47
CA GLU A 150 -11.86 -6.44 24.14
C GLU A 150 -12.27 -5.09 23.56
N TRP A 151 -12.90 -4.22 24.36
CA TRP A 151 -13.25 -2.86 23.92
C TRP A 151 -12.03 -2.00 23.64
N ALA A 152 -10.99 -2.07 24.47
CA ALA A 152 -9.75 -1.34 24.26
C ALA A 152 -9.03 -1.78 22.98
N PHE A 153 -8.99 -3.09 22.70
CA PHE A 153 -8.39 -3.60 21.48
C PHE A 153 -9.20 -3.25 20.23
N TYR A 154 -10.53 -3.36 20.32
CA TYR A 154 -11.43 -2.91 19.27
C TYR A 154 -11.27 -1.40 18.98
N LYS A 155 -11.20 -0.56 20.01
CA LYS A 155 -10.95 0.88 19.87
C LYS A 155 -9.58 1.18 19.23
N TYR A 156 -8.54 0.42 19.59
CA TYR A 156 -7.25 0.51 18.89
C TYR A 156 -7.40 0.19 17.40
N ASN A 157 -8.15 -0.87 17.06
CA ASN A 157 -8.40 -1.27 15.68
C ASN A 157 -9.25 -0.25 14.90
N HIS A 158 -10.11 0.50 15.59
CA HIS A 158 -10.95 1.57 15.06
C HIS A 158 -10.20 2.88 14.78
N GLU A 159 -9.39 3.33 15.74
CA GLU A 159 -8.82 4.69 15.75
C GLU A 159 -7.36 4.74 15.27
N ASN A 160 -6.61 3.65 15.47
CA ASN A 160 -5.19 3.60 15.16
C ASN A 160 -4.95 3.19 13.70
N SER A 161 -4.19 4.00 12.95
CA SER A 161 -3.85 3.70 11.56
C SER A 161 -3.20 2.32 11.36
N TYR A 162 -2.46 1.80 12.35
CA TYR A 162 -1.85 0.50 12.27
C TYR A 162 -2.87 -0.63 12.44
N GLY A 163 -3.74 -0.53 13.46
CA GLY A 163 -4.84 -1.47 13.70
C GLY A 163 -5.77 -1.55 12.49
N ILE A 164 -6.21 -0.40 11.97
CA ILE A 164 -7.09 -0.33 10.79
C ILE A 164 -6.44 -1.02 9.57
N ASN A 165 -5.18 -0.69 9.24
CA ASN A 165 -4.53 -1.22 8.04
C ASN A 165 -4.07 -2.69 8.19
N THR A 166 -3.98 -3.22 9.40
CA THR A 166 -3.43 -4.57 9.67
C THR A 166 -4.52 -5.56 10.04
N ILE A 167 -5.59 -5.13 10.72
CA ILE A 167 -6.59 -5.99 11.35
C ILE A 167 -7.97 -5.77 10.70
N THR A 168 -8.64 -4.63 10.95
CA THR A 168 -10.03 -4.39 10.51
C THR A 168 -10.16 -4.27 8.99
N LYS A 169 -9.17 -3.70 8.32
CA LYS A 169 -9.09 -3.48 6.86
C LYS A 169 -10.12 -2.50 6.29
N GLU A 170 -11.37 -2.50 6.75
CA GLU A 170 -12.37 -1.52 6.34
C GLU A 170 -12.02 -0.12 6.84
N ARG A 171 -11.86 0.81 5.90
CA ARG A 171 -11.33 2.15 6.14
C ARG A 171 -12.36 3.18 5.73
N THR A 172 -12.71 4.05 6.67
CA THR A 172 -13.44 5.28 6.35
C THR A 172 -12.45 6.34 5.91
N GLN A 173 -12.54 6.76 4.65
CA GLN A 173 -11.56 7.64 4.01
C GLN A 173 -12.18 8.97 3.59
N VAL A 174 -11.39 10.04 3.71
CA VAL A 174 -11.67 11.31 3.03
C VAL A 174 -10.54 11.52 2.03
N GLY A 175 -10.88 11.53 0.74
CA GLY A 175 -9.91 11.36 -0.34
C GLY A 175 -9.14 10.04 -0.19
N LYS A 176 -7.81 10.09 -0.10
CA LYS A 176 -6.94 8.91 0.04
C LYS A 176 -6.51 8.66 1.50
N VAL A 177 -6.97 9.45 2.46
CA VAL A 177 -6.54 9.38 3.86
C VAL A 177 -7.51 8.54 4.67
N THR A 178 -7.01 7.47 5.28
CA THR A 178 -7.75 6.71 6.31
C THR A 178 -7.92 7.56 7.55
N ILE A 179 -9.17 7.77 7.96
CA ILE A 179 -9.49 8.54 9.16
C ILE A 179 -9.71 7.59 10.34
N PHE A 180 -10.62 6.62 10.21
CA PHE A 180 -10.93 5.59 11.22
C PHE A 180 -11.57 4.37 10.52
N ALA A 181 -11.91 3.31 11.24
CA ALA A 181 -12.66 2.18 10.67
C ALA A 181 -14.16 2.43 10.68
N ARG A 182 -14.90 1.87 9.72
CA ARG A 182 -16.37 1.97 9.72
C ARG A 182 -16.93 1.00 10.77
N SER A 183 -17.76 1.47 11.69
CA SER A 183 -18.22 0.62 12.79
C SER A 183 -19.53 1.04 13.47
N VAL A 184 -19.57 2.14 14.21
CA VAL A 184 -20.81 2.68 14.77
C VAL A 184 -21.51 3.47 13.67
N LEU A 185 -22.71 3.03 13.32
CA LEU A 185 -23.47 3.51 12.18
C LEU A 185 -24.85 3.96 12.64
N THR A 186 -25.29 5.07 12.08
CA THR A 186 -26.67 5.53 12.23
C THR A 186 -27.30 5.80 10.87
N ASP A 187 -28.52 6.30 10.87
CA ASP A 187 -29.23 6.65 9.65
C ASP A 187 -28.50 7.77 8.88
N SER A 188 -28.12 7.48 7.63
CA SER A 188 -27.30 8.38 6.81
C SER A 188 -28.00 9.70 6.47
N GLU A 189 -29.32 9.69 6.25
CA GLU A 189 -30.10 10.88 5.94
C GLU A 189 -30.19 11.81 7.16
N LYS A 190 -30.32 11.24 8.37
CA LYS A 190 -30.37 12.02 9.62
C LYS A 190 -29.01 12.56 10.03
N SER A 191 -27.93 11.78 9.87
CA SER A 191 -26.61 12.18 10.37
C SER A 191 -25.84 13.11 9.43
N GLY A 192 -25.99 12.91 8.11
CA GLY A 192 -25.19 13.60 7.09
C GLY A 192 -23.70 13.27 7.12
N ASN A 193 -23.28 12.24 7.87
CA ASN A 193 -21.87 11.86 7.97
C ASN A 193 -21.47 10.88 6.86
N TYR A 194 -20.28 11.08 6.30
CA TYR A 194 -19.75 10.25 5.21
C TYR A 194 -19.45 8.79 5.57
N TRP A 195 -19.44 8.42 6.85
CA TRP A 195 -19.26 7.03 7.28
C TRP A 195 -20.57 6.25 7.43
N ASP A 196 -21.70 6.98 7.52
CA ASP A 196 -23.03 6.40 7.62
C ASP A 196 -23.61 6.08 6.24
N GLU A 197 -23.00 6.58 5.15
CA GLU A 197 -23.41 6.28 3.77
C GLU A 197 -23.65 4.78 3.55
N GLY A 198 -24.77 4.46 2.90
CA GLY A 198 -25.22 3.09 2.69
C GLY A 198 -25.92 2.45 3.89
N THR A 199 -26.17 3.19 4.98
CA THR A 199 -26.95 2.75 6.16
C THR A 199 -28.28 3.51 6.26
N THR A 200 -29.37 2.77 6.49
CA THR A 200 -30.71 3.32 6.78
C THR A 200 -31.25 2.68 8.04
N ILE A 201 -31.83 3.49 8.94
CA ILE A 201 -32.45 3.00 10.17
C ILE A 201 -33.82 3.65 10.34
N ASP A 202 -34.85 2.84 10.14
CA ASP A 202 -36.23 3.17 10.44
C ASP A 202 -36.68 2.43 11.70
N LEU A 203 -37.16 3.17 12.68
CA LEU A 203 -37.63 2.66 13.97
C LEU A 203 -38.86 3.47 14.37
N ASP A 204 -40.01 2.80 14.43
CA ASP A 204 -41.18 3.35 15.09
C ASP A 204 -41.08 3.09 16.59
N LYS A 205 -40.73 4.13 17.35
CA LYS A 205 -40.60 4.03 18.81
C LYS A 205 -41.92 3.70 19.52
N THR A 206 -43.07 3.90 18.88
CA THR A 206 -44.39 3.64 19.50
C THR A 206 -44.77 2.17 19.40
N THR A 207 -44.48 1.53 18.27
CA THR A 207 -44.79 0.11 18.04
C THR A 207 -43.59 -0.80 18.35
N GLY A 208 -42.37 -0.25 18.31
CA GLY A 208 -41.12 -1.01 18.36
C GLY A 208 -40.73 -1.66 17.03
N GLU A 209 -41.53 -1.49 15.97
CA GLU A 209 -41.18 -2.01 14.64
C GLU A 209 -39.99 -1.27 14.05
N PHE A 210 -39.07 -2.02 13.46
CA PHE A 210 -37.88 -1.45 12.85
C PHE A 210 -37.50 -2.16 11.55
N THR A 211 -36.80 -1.40 10.70
CA THR A 211 -36.07 -1.91 9.55
C THR A 211 -34.72 -1.19 9.50
N ALA A 212 -33.64 -1.95 9.57
CA ALA A 212 -32.29 -1.45 9.46
C ALA A 212 -31.58 -2.11 8.28
N THR A 213 -30.94 -1.29 7.45
CA THR A 213 -30.15 -1.76 6.31
C THR A 213 -28.75 -1.16 6.37
N PHE A 214 -27.75 -1.93 5.94
CA PHE A 214 -26.41 -1.38 5.71
C PHE A 214 -25.70 -2.09 4.57
N GLU A 215 -24.89 -1.34 3.81
CA GLU A 215 -23.96 -1.92 2.84
C GLU A 215 -22.80 -2.63 3.55
N SER A 216 -22.67 -3.93 3.28
CA SER A 216 -21.54 -4.72 3.78
C SER A 216 -20.22 -4.30 3.11
N PHE A 217 -19.09 -4.61 3.74
CA PHE A 217 -17.81 -4.26 3.15
C PHE A 217 -17.55 -5.03 1.84
N ARG A 218 -17.43 -4.31 0.73
CA ARG A 218 -17.20 -4.86 -0.62
C ARG A 218 -15.96 -5.75 -0.75
N HIS A 219 -14.99 -5.64 0.15
CA HIS A 219 -13.78 -6.46 0.14
C HIS A 219 -13.67 -7.38 1.35
N THR A 220 -14.80 -7.74 1.95
CA THR A 220 -14.86 -8.87 2.89
C THR A 220 -14.36 -10.15 2.19
N PRO A 221 -13.52 -10.96 2.83
CA PRO A 221 -13.10 -12.24 2.26
C PRO A 221 -14.28 -13.15 1.90
N PRO A 222 -14.15 -14.02 0.89
CA PRO A 222 -15.23 -14.95 0.55
C PRO A 222 -15.53 -15.87 1.73
N ASP A 223 -16.79 -16.27 1.84
CA ASP A 223 -17.29 -17.22 2.84
C ASP A 223 -17.09 -16.72 4.28
N THR A 224 -17.24 -15.41 4.49
CA THR A 224 -17.15 -14.81 5.83
C THR A 224 -18.53 -14.77 6.49
N ALA A 225 -18.67 -15.51 7.60
CA ALA A 225 -19.88 -15.52 8.41
C ALA A 225 -19.92 -14.39 9.45
N PHE A 226 -21.12 -13.90 9.74
CA PHE A 226 -21.41 -12.85 10.70
C PHE A 226 -22.55 -13.27 11.63
N ASN A 227 -22.42 -12.95 12.91
CA ASN A 227 -23.49 -13.08 13.89
C ASN A 227 -24.19 -11.74 14.06
N VAL A 228 -25.51 -11.79 14.24
CA VAL A 228 -26.35 -10.62 14.45
C VAL A 228 -27.03 -10.71 15.82
N VAL A 229 -26.82 -9.67 16.62
CA VAL A 229 -27.42 -9.50 17.94
C VAL A 229 -28.25 -8.22 17.93
N VAL A 230 -29.53 -8.31 18.26
CA VAL A 230 -30.45 -7.17 18.34
C VAL A 230 -30.84 -6.97 19.80
N ASN A 231 -30.58 -5.77 20.33
CA ASN A 231 -30.85 -5.39 21.72
C ASN A 231 -30.38 -6.43 22.76
N GLY A 232 -29.22 -7.07 22.50
CA GLY A 232 -28.61 -8.08 23.38
C GLY A 232 -29.05 -9.52 23.13
N GLU A 233 -30.05 -9.77 22.26
CA GLU A 233 -30.51 -11.11 21.89
C GLU A 233 -29.93 -11.53 20.53
N GLU A 234 -29.36 -12.74 20.45
CA GLU A 234 -28.83 -13.30 19.20
C GLU A 234 -29.98 -13.80 18.32
N ILE A 235 -30.10 -13.24 17.11
CA ILE A 235 -31.24 -13.52 16.21
C ILE A 235 -30.89 -14.44 15.04
N GLY A 236 -29.58 -14.57 14.73
CA GLY A 236 -29.11 -15.45 13.68
C GLY A 236 -27.75 -15.08 13.12
N GLU A 237 -27.38 -15.78 12.05
CA GLU A 237 -26.14 -15.59 11.32
C GLU A 237 -26.40 -15.46 9.82
N TYR A 238 -25.52 -14.76 9.11
CA TYR A 238 -25.50 -14.71 7.65
C TYR A 238 -24.07 -14.84 7.13
N THR A 239 -23.91 -15.24 5.87
CA THR A 239 -22.61 -15.40 5.22
C THR A 239 -22.48 -14.46 4.02
N LEU A 240 -21.29 -13.86 3.88
CA LEU A 240 -20.91 -13.10 2.69
C LEU A 240 -20.12 -13.99 1.72
N ALA A 241 -20.75 -14.32 0.60
CA ALA A 241 -20.15 -15.03 -0.52
C ALA A 241 -19.29 -14.10 -1.39
N GLY A 242 -18.41 -14.71 -2.18
CA GLY A 242 -17.44 -13.97 -2.97
C GLY A 242 -18.03 -13.21 -4.16
N ASN A 243 -17.66 -11.94 -4.32
CA ASN A 243 -18.12 -11.07 -5.41
C ASN A 243 -17.02 -10.80 -6.46
N GLY A 244 -16.61 -11.84 -7.18
CA GLY A 244 -15.62 -11.78 -8.26
C GLY A 244 -14.26 -12.41 -7.92
N PHE A 245 -13.19 -11.93 -8.56
CA PHE A 245 -11.85 -12.52 -8.40
C PHE A 245 -11.17 -12.03 -7.11
N TRP A 246 -10.97 -12.94 -6.17
CA TRP A 246 -10.35 -12.66 -4.86
C TRP A 246 -8.81 -12.74 -4.93
N LEU A 247 -8.13 -11.66 -4.56
CA LEU A 247 -6.68 -11.65 -4.34
C LEU A 247 -6.40 -11.95 -2.87
N SER A 248 -5.95 -13.17 -2.58
CA SER A 248 -5.82 -13.67 -1.20
C SER A 248 -4.83 -12.90 -0.34
N LEU A 249 -3.64 -12.60 -0.85
CA LEU A 249 -2.69 -11.72 -0.16
C LEU A 249 -2.97 -10.25 -0.51
N GLY A 250 -3.66 -9.97 -1.61
CA GLY A 250 -4.16 -8.62 -1.89
C GLY A 250 -5.20 -8.10 -0.88
N GLY A 251 -5.98 -9.01 -0.28
CA GLY A 251 -7.06 -8.72 0.65
C GLY A 251 -8.25 -8.01 0.01
N ARG A 252 -8.53 -8.26 -1.28
CA ARG A 252 -9.65 -7.62 -1.99
C ARG A 252 -10.09 -8.35 -3.25
N TYR A 253 -11.31 -8.05 -3.69
CA TYR A 253 -11.77 -8.38 -5.05
C TYR A 253 -11.22 -7.38 -6.07
N MET A 254 -10.60 -7.89 -7.12
CA MET A 254 -10.16 -7.06 -8.25
C MET A 254 -9.83 -7.91 -9.48
N ASN A 255 -10.13 -7.39 -10.67
CA ASN A 255 -9.65 -7.97 -11.92
C ASN A 255 -8.11 -7.78 -12.07
N PRO A 256 -7.32 -8.87 -12.19
CA PRO A 256 -5.86 -8.80 -12.35
C PRO A 256 -5.38 -8.00 -13.58
N LEU A 257 -6.22 -7.79 -14.59
CA LEU A 257 -5.88 -7.00 -15.78
C LEU A 257 -5.45 -5.56 -15.42
N TRP A 258 -6.05 -4.96 -14.38
CA TRP A 258 -5.62 -3.64 -13.90
C TRP A 258 -4.17 -3.65 -13.40
N ILE A 259 -3.72 -4.75 -12.77
CA ILE A 259 -2.32 -4.90 -12.35
C ILE A 259 -1.41 -5.02 -13.57
N ILE A 260 -1.81 -5.81 -14.57
CA ILE A 260 -1.03 -6.00 -15.81
C ILE A 260 -0.87 -4.67 -16.55
N LEU A 261 -1.96 -3.93 -16.77
CA LEU A 261 -1.92 -2.64 -17.45
C LEU A 261 -1.03 -1.64 -16.71
N GLY A 262 -1.15 -1.56 -15.39
CA GLY A 262 -0.26 -0.76 -14.56
C GLY A 262 1.20 -1.17 -14.68
N ALA A 263 1.49 -2.46 -14.62
CA ALA A 263 2.83 -2.99 -14.76
C ALA A 263 3.42 -2.75 -16.17
N ILE A 264 2.60 -2.75 -17.23
CA ILE A 264 3.04 -2.35 -18.59
C ILE A 264 3.43 -0.87 -18.60
N LEU A 265 2.58 0.01 -18.09
CA LEU A 265 2.82 1.45 -18.08
C LEU A 265 4.05 1.80 -17.23
N VAL A 266 4.08 1.33 -15.99
CA VAL A 266 5.20 1.58 -15.07
C VAL A 266 6.47 0.88 -15.57
N GLY A 267 6.36 -0.35 -16.08
CA GLY A 267 7.48 -1.09 -16.64
C GLY A 267 8.09 -0.42 -17.87
N ALA A 268 7.27 0.14 -18.76
CA ALA A 268 7.73 0.91 -19.91
C ALA A 268 8.44 2.19 -19.49
N PHE A 269 7.84 2.94 -18.56
CA PHE A 269 8.45 4.13 -18.00
C PHE A 269 9.78 3.82 -17.29
N PHE A 270 9.81 2.74 -16.51
CA PHE A 270 11.00 2.30 -15.79
C PHE A 270 12.13 1.90 -16.74
N SER A 271 11.84 1.17 -17.81
CA SER A 271 12.86 0.81 -18.81
C SER A 271 13.30 1.98 -19.69
N LEU A 272 12.48 3.04 -19.82
CA LEU A 272 12.80 4.26 -20.53
C LEU A 272 13.83 5.11 -19.77
N ILE A 273 13.60 5.30 -18.47
CA ILE A 273 14.33 6.23 -17.60
C ILE A 273 15.35 5.53 -16.70
N GLY A 274 15.21 4.22 -16.45
CA GLY A 274 16.10 3.46 -15.59
C GLY A 274 16.00 3.79 -14.10
N ALA A 275 14.91 4.44 -13.64
CA ALA A 275 14.74 4.86 -12.25
C ALA A 275 13.29 4.71 -11.76
N ALA A 276 13.14 4.54 -10.45
CA ALA A 276 11.87 4.61 -9.70
C ALA A 276 10.81 3.53 -10.00
N GLY A 277 11.11 2.45 -10.73
CA GLY A 277 10.11 1.43 -11.09
C GLY A 277 9.33 0.84 -9.91
N GLY A 278 10.03 0.39 -8.86
CA GLY A 278 9.37 -0.22 -7.68
C GLY A 278 8.52 0.77 -6.89
N MET A 279 8.94 2.03 -6.77
CA MET A 279 8.16 3.09 -6.11
C MET A 279 6.93 3.49 -6.90
N LEU A 280 7.07 3.63 -8.22
CA LEU A 280 5.95 3.95 -9.10
C LEU A 280 4.95 2.80 -9.13
N MET A 281 5.41 1.55 -9.09
CA MET A 281 4.52 0.40 -8.97
C MET A 281 3.81 0.38 -7.63
N ALA A 282 4.52 0.66 -6.54
CA ALA A 282 3.89 0.80 -5.23
C ALA A 282 2.87 1.95 -5.21
N ALA A 283 3.14 3.06 -5.88
CA ALA A 283 2.20 4.18 -6.02
C ALA A 283 0.95 3.73 -6.79
N TYR A 284 1.13 3.09 -7.94
CA TYR A 284 0.05 2.53 -8.74
C TYR A 284 -0.78 1.52 -7.94
N GLN A 285 -0.11 0.61 -7.22
CA GLN A 285 -0.81 -0.37 -6.40
C GLN A 285 -1.59 0.26 -5.25
N VAL A 286 -1.10 1.33 -4.64
CA VAL A 286 -1.87 2.03 -3.59
C VAL A 286 -3.03 2.82 -4.19
N MET A 287 -2.83 3.49 -5.33
CA MET A 287 -3.83 4.38 -5.93
C MET A 287 -4.95 3.65 -6.69
N VAL A 288 -4.59 2.62 -7.45
CA VAL A 288 -5.53 1.90 -8.33
C VAL A 288 -5.90 0.56 -7.71
N VAL A 289 -4.90 -0.20 -7.27
CA VAL A 289 -5.10 -1.56 -6.73
C VAL A 289 -5.48 -1.55 -5.25
N ASN A 290 -5.32 -0.45 -4.51
CA ASN A 290 -5.61 -0.31 -3.07
C ASN A 290 -5.42 -1.60 -2.23
N THR A 291 -4.26 -2.26 -2.38
CA THR A 291 -3.95 -3.54 -1.70
C THR A 291 -4.03 -3.37 -0.18
N MET A 292 -4.65 -4.34 0.51
CA MET A 292 -4.95 -4.26 1.95
C MET A 292 -4.12 -5.25 2.77
N GLY A 293 -3.66 -6.34 2.16
CA GLY A 293 -2.97 -7.43 2.88
C GLY A 293 -3.95 -8.33 3.65
N PRO A 294 -3.56 -9.57 4.00
CA PRO A 294 -4.34 -10.41 4.89
C PRO A 294 -4.54 -9.78 6.28
N VAL A 295 -5.55 -10.25 7.01
CA VAL A 295 -5.71 -9.96 8.43
C VAL A 295 -4.43 -10.37 9.18
N GLY A 296 -3.90 -9.50 10.01
CA GLY A 296 -2.66 -9.72 10.77
C GLY A 296 -1.38 -9.44 9.99
N ILE A 297 -1.47 -9.01 8.70
CA ILE A 297 -0.31 -8.62 7.88
C ILE A 297 -0.56 -7.23 7.27
N ASN A 298 0.39 -6.32 7.42
CA ASN A 298 0.26 -4.98 6.86
C ASN A 298 0.37 -5.00 5.32
N ALA A 299 -0.52 -4.27 4.63
CA ALA A 299 -0.50 -4.11 3.17
C ALA A 299 0.89 -3.80 2.60
N ALA A 300 1.66 -2.93 3.26
CA ALA A 300 2.97 -2.52 2.80
C ALA A 300 3.95 -3.70 2.72
N ASN A 301 3.83 -4.67 3.61
CA ASN A 301 4.72 -5.83 3.66
C ASN A 301 4.34 -6.90 2.62
N VAL A 302 3.11 -6.92 2.12
CA VAL A 302 2.69 -7.75 0.98
C VAL A 302 3.04 -7.10 -0.37
N LEU A 303 2.91 -5.77 -0.44
CA LEU A 303 3.17 -4.99 -1.65
C LEU A 303 4.64 -5.01 -2.05
N ARG A 304 5.53 -4.85 -1.08
CA ARG A 304 6.96 -4.70 -1.33
C ARG A 304 7.58 -5.90 -2.07
N PRO A 305 7.42 -7.16 -1.63
CA PRO A 305 7.95 -8.32 -2.35
C PRO A 305 7.39 -8.44 -3.77
N SER A 306 6.08 -8.18 -3.94
CA SER A 306 5.40 -8.28 -5.24
C SER A 306 5.90 -7.22 -6.23
N ASN A 307 6.17 -5.99 -5.75
CA ASN A 307 6.68 -4.89 -6.58
C ASN A 307 8.11 -5.10 -7.08
N VAL A 308 8.91 -5.90 -6.36
CA VAL A 308 10.28 -6.26 -6.78
C VAL A 308 10.27 -7.04 -8.10
N ALA A 309 9.18 -7.76 -8.39
CA ALA A 309 9.03 -8.44 -9.67
C ALA A 309 9.09 -7.44 -10.85
N LEU A 310 8.50 -6.25 -10.72
CA LEU A 310 8.55 -5.25 -11.80
C LEU A 310 9.99 -4.83 -12.09
N THR A 311 10.74 -4.52 -11.03
CA THR A 311 12.12 -4.04 -11.14
C THR A 311 13.10 -5.12 -11.56
N LEU A 312 12.72 -6.39 -11.51
CA LEU A 312 13.48 -7.51 -12.05
C LEU A 312 13.12 -7.80 -13.51
N PHE A 313 11.83 -7.91 -13.84
CA PHE A 313 11.37 -8.40 -15.14
C PHE A 313 11.24 -7.32 -16.22
N SER A 314 11.02 -6.07 -15.86
CA SER A 314 11.07 -4.96 -16.84
C SER A 314 12.46 -4.80 -17.47
N PRO A 315 13.57 -4.76 -16.69
CA PRO A 315 14.91 -4.82 -17.27
C PRO A 315 15.13 -6.02 -18.19
N LEU A 316 14.64 -7.21 -17.83
CA LEU A 316 14.74 -8.40 -18.68
C LEU A 316 13.99 -8.23 -20.00
N GLY A 317 12.81 -7.61 -20.00
CA GLY A 317 12.09 -7.26 -21.22
C GLY A 317 12.85 -6.27 -22.12
N SER A 318 13.58 -5.32 -21.50
CA SER A 318 14.44 -4.36 -22.23
C SER A 318 15.78 -4.97 -22.71
N PHE A 319 16.20 -6.09 -22.10
CA PHE A 319 17.54 -6.66 -22.22
C PHE A 319 17.92 -6.98 -23.65
N TYR A 320 17.06 -7.69 -24.38
CA TYR A 320 17.32 -8.08 -25.77
C TYR A 320 17.65 -6.86 -26.63
N ARG A 321 16.95 -5.74 -26.43
CA ARG A 321 17.20 -4.54 -27.22
C ARG A 321 18.48 -3.85 -26.81
N TYR A 322 18.62 -3.52 -25.52
CA TYR A 322 19.75 -2.73 -25.05
C TYR A 322 21.07 -3.50 -25.11
N ALA A 323 21.08 -4.77 -24.69
CA ALA A 323 22.29 -5.57 -24.62
C ALA A 323 22.66 -6.23 -25.96
N ILE A 324 21.70 -6.85 -26.63
CA ILE A 324 21.98 -7.71 -27.81
C ILE A 324 21.85 -6.91 -29.11
N LYS A 325 20.70 -6.28 -29.36
CA LYS A 325 20.41 -5.60 -30.64
C LYS A 325 21.18 -4.29 -30.80
N GLU A 326 21.26 -3.49 -29.76
CA GLU A 326 21.84 -2.14 -29.79
C GLU A 326 23.20 -2.06 -29.10
N ARG A 327 23.60 -3.08 -28.32
CA ARG A 327 24.92 -3.16 -27.65
C ARG A 327 25.28 -1.88 -26.90
N ARG A 328 24.35 -1.39 -26.07
CA ARG A 328 24.45 -0.14 -25.29
C ARG A 328 24.74 -0.35 -23.80
N VAL A 329 25.05 -1.58 -23.41
CA VAL A 329 25.34 -1.93 -22.02
C VAL A 329 26.86 -1.91 -21.78
N ALA A 330 27.33 -1.01 -20.91
CA ALA A 330 28.69 -1.03 -20.40
C ALA A 330 28.83 -2.12 -19.33
N TRP A 331 29.07 -3.36 -19.76
CA TRP A 331 29.05 -4.55 -18.91
C TRP A 331 29.95 -4.49 -17.67
N PRO A 332 31.24 -4.07 -17.74
CA PRO A 332 32.10 -4.02 -16.56
C PRO A 332 31.53 -3.11 -15.47
N VAL A 333 30.97 -1.96 -15.86
CA VAL A 333 30.34 -1.00 -14.96
C VAL A 333 29.06 -1.59 -14.36
N GLY A 334 28.17 -2.12 -15.21
CA GLY A 334 26.89 -2.68 -14.76
C GLY A 334 27.06 -3.85 -13.80
N LEU A 335 28.01 -4.75 -14.08
CA LEU A 335 28.31 -5.90 -13.22
C LEU A 335 28.97 -5.46 -11.91
N SER A 336 29.98 -4.59 -11.97
CA SER A 336 30.64 -4.11 -10.75
C SER A 336 29.64 -3.39 -9.84
N PHE A 337 28.79 -2.54 -10.41
CA PHE A 337 27.76 -1.83 -9.68
C PHE A 337 26.73 -2.80 -9.06
N GLY A 338 26.25 -3.77 -9.85
CA GLY A 338 25.31 -4.78 -9.39
C GLY A 338 25.85 -5.67 -8.28
N VAL A 339 27.10 -6.13 -8.39
CA VAL A 339 27.78 -6.91 -7.34
C VAL A 339 27.92 -6.10 -6.05
N GLY A 340 28.33 -4.83 -6.16
CA GLY A 340 28.38 -3.91 -5.04
C GLY A 340 27.04 -3.81 -4.31
N ILE A 341 25.95 -3.59 -5.07
CA ILE A 341 24.59 -3.53 -4.52
C ILE A 341 24.17 -4.83 -3.85
N LEU A 342 24.47 -5.98 -4.46
CA LEU A 342 24.12 -7.28 -3.89
C LEU A 342 24.83 -7.51 -2.55
N ILE A 343 26.12 -7.21 -2.46
CA ILE A 343 26.89 -7.29 -1.21
C ILE A 343 26.34 -6.31 -0.16
N GLY A 344 26.13 -5.05 -0.55
CA GLY A 344 25.60 -4.02 0.35
C GLY A 344 24.21 -4.34 0.87
N SER A 345 23.33 -4.88 0.01
CA SER A 345 21.94 -5.17 0.37
C SER A 345 21.75 -6.47 1.15
N ILE A 346 22.53 -7.52 0.88
CA ILE A 346 22.37 -8.81 1.58
C ILE A 346 23.18 -8.83 2.88
N TRP A 347 24.43 -8.37 2.84
CA TRP A 347 25.39 -8.60 3.91
C TRP A 347 25.46 -7.43 4.89
N LEU A 348 25.76 -6.23 4.40
CA LEU A 348 25.97 -5.05 5.26
C LEU A 348 24.67 -4.37 5.69
N GLY A 349 23.65 -4.41 4.85
CA GLY A 349 22.39 -3.71 5.10
C GLY A 349 21.68 -4.18 6.37
N LYS A 350 21.82 -5.47 6.76
CA LYS A 350 21.21 -6.02 7.99
C LYS A 350 21.66 -5.24 9.23
N TYR A 351 22.97 -5.08 9.39
CA TYR A 351 23.57 -4.42 10.54
C TYR A 351 23.20 -2.94 10.62
N VAL A 352 23.13 -2.26 9.47
CA VAL A 352 22.81 -0.82 9.43
C VAL A 352 21.35 -0.55 9.77
N THR A 353 20.43 -1.42 9.36
CA THR A 353 19.00 -1.29 9.67
C THR A 353 18.65 -1.52 11.14
N GLU A 354 19.48 -2.26 11.88
CA GLU A 354 19.26 -2.51 13.31
C GLU A 354 19.65 -1.30 14.18
N VAL A 355 20.54 -0.44 13.69
CA VAL A 355 21.14 0.67 14.47
C VAL A 355 20.50 2.03 14.18
N LEU A 356 19.83 2.21 13.02
CA LEU A 356 19.29 3.52 12.60
C LEU A 356 17.75 3.61 12.66
N PRO A 357 17.17 4.64 13.31
CA PRO A 357 15.72 4.86 13.31
C PRO A 357 15.18 5.17 11.90
N LEU A 358 14.20 4.38 11.45
CA LEU A 358 13.61 4.47 10.10
C LEU A 358 12.92 5.81 9.78
N ALA A 359 12.50 6.58 10.79
CA ALA A 359 11.78 7.84 10.60
C ALA A 359 12.69 8.97 10.10
N SER A 360 13.81 9.22 10.79
CA SER A 360 14.81 10.24 10.40
C SER A 360 15.40 9.97 9.02
N TYR A 361 15.47 8.69 8.64
CA TYR A 361 16.10 8.25 7.40
C TYR A 361 15.32 8.65 6.13
N LYS A 362 13.98 8.61 6.18
CA LYS A 362 13.12 8.98 5.03
C LYS A 362 13.29 10.43 4.61
N GLU A 363 13.46 11.32 5.57
CA GLU A 363 13.63 12.76 5.34
C GLU A 363 14.99 13.04 4.67
N TRP A 364 16.07 12.40 5.14
CA TRP A 364 17.40 12.51 4.50
C TRP A 364 17.43 11.98 3.08
N LEU A 365 16.75 10.86 2.81
CA LEU A 365 16.64 10.35 1.44
C LEU A 365 15.87 11.33 0.54
N ALA A 366 14.81 11.94 1.05
CA ALA A 366 14.05 12.92 0.30
C ALA A 366 14.91 14.16 -0.05
N VAL A 367 15.73 14.64 0.88
CA VAL A 367 16.73 15.69 0.63
C VAL A 367 17.73 15.25 -0.45
N LEU A 368 18.28 14.04 -0.34
CA LEU A 368 19.22 13.50 -1.34
C LEU A 368 18.58 13.47 -2.74
N VAL A 369 17.34 13.00 -2.86
CA VAL A 369 16.61 12.93 -4.13
C VAL A 369 16.36 14.31 -4.74
N VAL A 370 16.03 15.32 -3.93
CA VAL A 370 15.92 16.71 -4.41
C VAL A 370 17.24 17.25 -4.90
N LEU A 371 18.32 17.04 -4.15
CA LEU A 371 19.65 17.46 -4.58
C LEU A 371 20.03 16.81 -5.91
N MET A 372 19.69 15.53 -6.10
CA MET A 372 19.89 14.83 -7.37
C MET A 372 19.00 15.37 -8.49
N GLY A 373 17.74 15.72 -8.21
CA GLY A 373 16.83 16.36 -9.16
C GLY A 373 17.33 17.73 -9.62
N LEU A 374 17.69 18.60 -8.66
CA LEU A 374 18.28 19.92 -8.92
C LEU A 374 19.60 19.80 -9.69
N ARG A 375 20.45 18.84 -9.32
CA ARG A 375 21.71 18.60 -10.03
C ARG A 375 21.48 18.12 -11.46
N THR A 376 20.50 17.26 -11.69
CA THR A 376 20.11 16.80 -13.03
C THR A 376 19.66 17.97 -13.90
N LEU A 377 18.90 18.91 -13.35
CA LEU A 377 18.53 20.16 -14.04
C LEU A 377 19.73 21.07 -14.29
N TYR A 378 20.64 21.19 -13.32
CA TYR A 378 21.88 21.95 -13.49
C TYR A 378 22.74 21.41 -14.64
N GLU A 379 22.77 20.09 -14.86
CA GLU A 379 23.48 19.49 -16.00
C GLU A 379 22.94 19.91 -17.38
N LEU A 380 21.68 20.35 -17.45
CA LEU A 380 21.06 20.85 -18.67
C LEU A 380 21.43 22.30 -18.97
N THR A 381 22.02 23.02 -18.00
CA THR A 381 22.40 24.42 -18.21
C THR A 381 23.53 24.57 -19.23
N PRO A 382 23.57 25.70 -19.98
CA PRO A 382 24.63 25.95 -20.96
C PRO A 382 26.05 25.87 -20.39
N GLN A 383 26.22 26.27 -19.12
CA GLN A 383 27.52 26.24 -18.43
C GLN A 383 27.99 24.80 -18.17
N ALA A 384 27.11 23.91 -17.72
CA ALA A 384 27.42 22.51 -17.49
C ALA A 384 27.65 21.76 -18.81
N MET A 385 26.84 22.04 -19.83
CA MET A 385 26.97 21.43 -21.16
C MET A 385 28.26 21.82 -21.87
N LYS A 386 28.80 23.03 -21.64
CA LYS A 386 30.14 23.43 -22.13
C LYS A 386 31.26 22.54 -21.57
N LYS A 387 31.12 22.05 -20.33
CA LYS A 387 32.08 21.14 -19.69
C LYS A 387 31.93 19.68 -20.16
N ARG A 388 30.82 19.34 -20.83
CA ARG A 388 30.51 17.97 -21.31
C ARG A 388 30.45 17.91 -22.83
N GLN A 389 31.56 18.27 -23.48
CA GLN A 389 31.65 18.35 -24.94
C GLN A 389 31.26 17.04 -25.64
N ASN A 390 31.69 15.89 -25.10
CA ASN A 390 31.38 14.56 -25.64
C ASN A 390 29.87 14.28 -25.65
N ILE A 391 29.14 14.65 -24.59
CA ILE A 391 27.68 14.48 -24.54
C ILE A 391 27.00 15.43 -25.52
N LYS A 392 27.49 16.68 -25.64
CA LYS A 392 26.96 17.66 -26.59
C LYS A 392 27.15 17.19 -28.04
N ALA A 393 28.33 16.69 -28.38
CA ALA A 393 28.66 16.16 -29.70
C ALA A 393 27.84 14.91 -30.04
N MET A 394 27.71 13.98 -29.09
CA MET A 394 26.82 12.81 -29.22
C MET A 394 25.36 13.22 -29.45
N THR A 395 24.86 14.16 -28.64
CA THR A 395 23.47 14.66 -28.77
C THR A 395 23.22 15.25 -30.17
N LYS A 396 24.19 16.00 -30.71
CA LYS A 396 24.10 16.55 -32.07
C LYS A 396 24.00 15.44 -33.12
N LYS A 397 24.91 14.46 -33.07
CA LYS A 397 24.93 13.31 -33.99
C LYS A 397 23.64 12.48 -33.92
N PHE A 398 23.11 12.28 -32.72
CA PHE A 398 21.83 11.60 -32.52
C PHE A 398 20.66 12.37 -33.15
N ASN A 399 20.57 13.68 -32.93
CA ASN A 399 19.50 14.51 -33.49
C ASN A 399 19.55 14.54 -35.04
N GLU A 400 20.75 14.61 -35.61
CA GLU A 400 20.96 14.51 -37.07
C GLU A 400 20.48 13.16 -37.62
N GLU A 401 20.76 12.04 -36.94
CA GLU A 401 20.27 10.72 -37.31
C GLU A 401 18.74 10.60 -37.18
N VAL A 402 18.14 11.19 -36.15
CA VAL A 402 16.68 11.22 -35.98
C VAL A 402 16.02 11.97 -37.13
N GLN A 403 16.61 13.11 -37.54
CA GLN A 403 16.12 13.87 -38.68
C GLN A 403 16.22 13.08 -39.99
N LYS A 404 17.38 12.49 -40.29
CA LYS A 404 17.57 11.62 -41.47
C LYS A 404 16.61 10.45 -41.48
N ALA A 405 16.42 9.80 -40.34
CA ALA A 405 15.49 8.68 -40.22
C ALA A 405 14.04 9.09 -40.51
N LYS A 406 13.64 10.28 -40.08
CA LYS A 406 12.32 10.87 -40.37
C LYS A 406 12.16 11.18 -41.87
N GLU A 407 13.19 11.72 -42.51
CA GLU A 407 13.21 11.98 -43.96
C GLU A 407 13.14 10.69 -44.78
N GLU A 408 13.81 9.63 -44.33
CA GLU A 408 13.85 8.31 -44.99
C GLU A 408 12.68 7.38 -44.61
N GLY A 409 11.74 7.82 -43.76
CA GLY A 409 10.60 7.00 -43.31
C GLY A 409 11.00 5.76 -42.47
N ARG A 410 12.19 5.76 -41.87
CA ARG A 410 12.72 4.65 -41.05
C ARG A 410 12.85 5.02 -39.58
N ALA A 411 13.03 4.01 -38.72
CA ALA A 411 13.38 4.27 -37.32
C ALA A 411 14.84 4.74 -37.18
N ALA A 412 15.09 5.69 -36.27
CA ALA A 412 16.44 6.16 -35.93
C ALA A 412 17.32 5.00 -35.42
N ARG A 413 18.56 4.93 -35.92
CA ARG A 413 19.54 3.93 -35.49
C ARG A 413 20.25 4.45 -34.24
N MET A 414 20.37 3.59 -33.22
CA MET A 414 21.13 3.92 -32.02
C MET A 414 22.60 3.61 -32.21
N GLY A 415 23.45 4.44 -31.61
CA GLY A 415 24.88 4.17 -31.45
C GLY A 415 25.12 2.89 -30.63
N ARG A 416 26.31 2.31 -30.80
CA ARG A 416 26.77 1.11 -30.11
C ARG A 416 27.97 1.43 -29.23
N ILE A 417 28.16 0.66 -28.17
CA ILE A 417 29.37 0.75 -27.35
C ILE A 417 30.49 -0.04 -28.04
N GLU A 418 31.59 0.64 -28.28
CA GLU A 418 32.83 0.07 -28.81
C GLU A 418 33.89 0.10 -27.69
N PRO A 419 34.13 -1.04 -27.00
CA PRO A 419 35.09 -1.07 -25.90
C PRO A 419 36.51 -0.87 -26.42
N MET A 420 37.25 0.05 -25.79
CA MET A 420 38.66 0.31 -26.10
C MET A 420 39.60 -0.36 -25.10
N SER A 421 39.14 -0.57 -23.86
CA SER A 421 39.94 -1.20 -22.80
C SER A 421 39.87 -2.73 -22.85
N THR A 422 41.04 -3.38 -22.78
CA THR A 422 41.18 -4.85 -22.73
C THR A 422 41.88 -5.29 -21.43
N GLY A 423 41.78 -6.59 -21.09
CA GLY A 423 42.46 -7.18 -19.92
C GLY A 423 41.89 -6.76 -18.55
N ALA A 424 42.70 -6.88 -17.49
CA ALA A 424 42.33 -6.55 -16.10
C ALA A 424 42.09 -5.05 -15.87
N ASN A 425 42.69 -4.18 -16.69
CA ASN A 425 42.51 -2.73 -16.66
C ASN A 425 41.05 -2.30 -16.88
N LYS A 426 40.21 -3.15 -17.49
CA LYS A 426 38.77 -2.91 -17.67
C LYS A 426 37.99 -2.79 -16.36
N LEU A 427 38.54 -3.25 -15.22
CA LEU A 427 37.88 -3.19 -13.90
C LEU A 427 38.13 -1.86 -13.18
N PHE A 428 39.22 -1.16 -13.52
CA PHE A 428 39.63 0.08 -12.87
C PHE A 428 39.48 1.30 -13.78
N ASN A 429 39.72 1.15 -15.08
CA ASN A 429 39.67 2.23 -16.06
C ASN A 429 39.03 1.74 -17.36
N TYR A 430 37.70 1.67 -17.37
CA TYR A 430 36.95 1.27 -18.56
C TYR A 430 36.75 2.46 -19.50
N GLN A 431 37.25 2.31 -20.73
CA GLN A 431 37.13 3.29 -21.80
C GLN A 431 36.38 2.68 -22.97
N PHE A 432 35.43 3.43 -23.52
CA PHE A 432 34.63 3.01 -24.65
C PHE A 432 34.21 4.19 -25.52
N LYS A 433 33.94 3.92 -26.80
CA LYS A 433 33.33 4.88 -27.72
C LYS A 433 31.82 4.66 -27.79
N PHE A 434 31.08 5.75 -27.84
CA PHE A 434 29.65 5.76 -28.11
C PHE A 434 29.34 6.97 -29.01
N TRP A 435 28.75 6.72 -30.19
CA TRP A 435 28.63 7.75 -31.25
C TRP A 435 29.97 8.38 -31.68
N GLY A 436 31.05 7.59 -31.60
CA GLY A 436 32.42 8.04 -31.90
C GLY A 436 33.03 8.96 -30.83
N GLU A 437 32.32 9.26 -29.75
CA GLU A 437 32.82 10.03 -28.61
C GLU A 437 33.36 9.10 -27.54
N GLU A 438 34.49 9.46 -26.93
CA GLU A 438 35.14 8.65 -25.90
C GLU A 438 34.57 8.92 -24.51
N PHE A 439 34.31 7.85 -23.76
CA PHE A 439 33.84 7.90 -22.38
C PHE A 439 34.77 7.06 -21.50
N LYS A 440 35.08 7.58 -20.31
CA LYS A 440 35.93 6.92 -19.31
C LYS A 440 35.17 6.80 -18.02
N ILE A 441 35.22 5.62 -17.41
CA ILE A 441 34.53 5.33 -16.16
C ILE A 441 35.32 4.29 -15.37
N ASN A 442 35.27 4.37 -14.04
CA ASN A 442 35.91 3.42 -13.14
C ASN A 442 34.87 2.43 -12.59
N PRO A 443 34.80 1.18 -13.09
CA PRO A 443 33.82 0.21 -12.59
C PRO A 443 33.93 -0.06 -11.10
N LEU A 444 35.14 -0.19 -10.54
CA LEU A 444 35.33 -0.45 -9.11
C LEU A 444 34.76 0.66 -8.22
N LEU A 445 34.94 1.93 -8.61
CA LEU A 445 34.31 3.05 -7.91
C LEU A 445 32.79 2.88 -7.87
N PHE A 446 32.20 2.47 -8.98
CA PHE A 446 30.77 2.17 -9.04
C PHE A 446 30.40 0.95 -8.20
N GLY A 447 31.23 -0.08 -8.10
CA GLY A 447 31.03 -1.16 -7.14
C GLY A 447 30.95 -0.67 -5.68
N ILE A 448 31.85 0.24 -5.27
CA ILE A 448 31.85 0.82 -3.93
C ILE A 448 30.60 1.69 -3.70
N ILE A 449 30.25 2.54 -4.67
CA ILE A 449 29.01 3.34 -4.61
C ILE A 449 27.78 2.40 -4.55
N GLY A 450 27.82 1.30 -5.30
CA GLY A 450 26.79 0.26 -5.33
C GLY A 450 26.58 -0.36 -3.97
N LEU A 451 27.65 -0.63 -3.22
CA LEU A 451 27.58 -1.12 -1.85
C LEU A 451 26.81 -0.15 -0.94
N GLY A 452 27.11 1.15 -1.00
CA GLY A 452 26.38 2.17 -0.25
C GLY A 452 24.89 2.23 -0.63
N ILE A 453 24.58 2.20 -1.94
CA ILE A 453 23.20 2.18 -2.44
C ILE A 453 22.48 0.89 -2.04
N GLY A 454 23.17 -0.25 -2.00
CA GLY A 454 22.61 -1.53 -1.57
C GLY A 454 22.15 -1.51 -0.11
N ILE A 455 22.93 -0.88 0.77
CA ILE A 455 22.56 -0.66 2.17
C ILE A 455 21.29 0.20 2.25
N VAL A 456 21.29 1.32 1.51
CA VAL A 456 20.14 2.24 1.41
C VAL A 456 18.90 1.52 0.89
N ALA A 457 19.07 0.71 -0.16
CA ALA A 457 18.00 -0.05 -0.79
C ALA A 457 17.36 -1.06 0.16
N ARG A 458 18.15 -1.78 0.96
CA ARG A 458 17.65 -2.73 1.95
C ARG A 458 16.86 -2.00 3.04
N ALA A 459 17.38 -0.89 3.54
CA ALA A 459 16.74 -0.11 4.59
C ALA A 459 15.38 0.46 4.19
N PHE A 460 15.22 0.89 2.93
CA PHE A 460 13.95 1.40 2.43
C PHE A 460 13.03 0.34 1.82
N GLY A 461 13.55 -0.83 1.45
CA GLY A 461 12.79 -1.87 0.78
C GLY A 461 12.28 -1.49 -0.62
N ILE A 462 12.82 -0.41 -1.19
CA ILE A 462 12.33 0.22 -2.43
C ILE A 462 12.99 -0.35 -3.70
N GLY A 463 14.07 -1.14 -3.55
CA GLY A 463 14.94 -1.51 -4.66
C GLY A 463 15.73 -0.28 -5.12
N GLY A 464 17.04 -0.27 -4.90
CA GLY A 464 17.93 0.90 -5.04
C GLY A 464 18.04 1.49 -6.45
N GLY A 465 17.32 0.92 -7.42
CA GLY A 465 17.29 1.29 -8.83
C GLY A 465 17.07 2.78 -9.11
N PHE A 466 16.27 3.45 -8.28
CA PHE A 466 15.95 4.87 -8.49
C PHE A 466 17.15 5.82 -8.33
N LEU A 467 18.15 5.44 -7.54
CA LEU A 467 19.38 6.23 -7.38
C LEU A 467 20.41 5.92 -8.47
N LEU A 468 20.27 4.78 -9.17
CA LEU A 468 21.31 4.29 -10.07
C LEU A 468 21.48 5.18 -11.30
N THR A 469 20.39 5.53 -11.98
CA THR A 469 20.48 6.35 -13.20
C THR A 469 21.05 7.74 -12.94
N PRO A 470 20.56 8.52 -11.96
CA PRO A 470 21.13 9.83 -11.70
C PRO A 470 22.62 9.76 -11.27
N ILE A 471 23.02 8.74 -10.51
CA ILE A 471 24.43 8.56 -10.11
C ILE A 471 25.30 8.26 -11.35
N MET A 472 24.82 7.46 -12.29
CA MET A 472 25.50 7.20 -13.56
C MET A 472 25.70 8.47 -14.40
N THR A 473 24.71 9.36 -14.43
CA THR A 473 24.82 10.63 -15.17
C THR A 473 25.66 11.68 -14.45
N MET A 474 25.58 11.73 -13.12
CA MET A 474 26.28 12.73 -12.31
C MET A 474 27.74 12.39 -12.06
N VAL A 475 28.01 11.16 -11.56
CA VAL A 475 29.35 10.70 -11.19
C VAL A 475 30.05 10.08 -12.38
N GLY A 476 29.32 9.28 -13.18
CA GLY A 476 29.88 8.60 -14.34
C GLY A 476 29.99 9.48 -15.58
N ALA A 477 29.38 10.68 -15.55
CA ALA A 477 29.28 11.59 -16.69
C ALA A 477 28.80 10.89 -17.98
N LEU A 478 27.98 9.84 -17.84
CA LEU A 478 27.47 9.06 -18.95
C LEU A 478 26.21 9.72 -19.55
N PRO A 479 26.01 9.61 -20.87
CA PRO A 479 24.74 9.99 -21.48
C PRO A 479 23.62 9.04 -21.05
N MET A 480 22.38 9.53 -20.99
CA MET A 480 21.19 8.76 -20.60
C MET A 480 21.03 7.48 -21.41
N TYR A 481 21.35 7.52 -22.71
CA TYR A 481 21.27 6.36 -23.61
C TYR A 481 22.19 5.19 -23.22
N VAL A 482 23.22 5.43 -22.39
CA VAL A 482 24.13 4.41 -21.84
C VAL A 482 23.88 4.21 -20.34
N ALA A 483 23.63 5.29 -19.60
CA ALA A 483 23.36 5.25 -18.17
C ALA A 483 22.15 4.38 -17.83
N VAL A 484 21.06 4.47 -18.59
CA VAL A 484 19.82 3.71 -18.35
C VAL A 484 20.04 2.20 -18.48
N PRO A 485 20.56 1.66 -19.61
CA PRO A 485 20.87 0.23 -19.71
C PRO A 485 21.79 -0.30 -18.59
N VAL A 486 22.79 0.48 -18.18
CA VAL A 486 23.72 0.10 -17.11
C VAL A 486 23.03 0.09 -15.74
N ALA A 487 22.20 1.08 -15.46
CA ALA A 487 21.40 1.16 -14.23
C ALA A 487 20.36 0.03 -14.13
N LEU A 488 19.76 -0.39 -15.24
CA LEU A 488 18.82 -1.51 -15.28
C LEU A 488 19.50 -2.83 -14.89
N VAL A 489 20.75 -3.06 -15.32
CA VAL A 489 21.55 -4.21 -14.86
C VAL A 489 21.74 -4.18 -13.35
N GLY A 490 22.20 -3.04 -12.79
CA GLY A 490 22.34 -2.88 -11.35
C GLY A 490 21.03 -3.07 -10.58
N THR A 491 19.90 -2.66 -11.18
CA THR A 491 18.58 -2.84 -10.58
C THR A 491 18.15 -4.32 -10.53
N CYS A 492 18.52 -5.15 -11.51
CA CYS A 492 18.28 -6.59 -11.43
C CYS A 492 18.94 -7.20 -10.19
N PHE A 493 20.22 -6.90 -9.95
CA PHE A 493 20.93 -7.36 -8.75
C PHE A 493 20.30 -6.82 -7.47
N SER A 494 19.91 -5.54 -7.45
CA SER A 494 19.18 -4.95 -6.31
C SER A 494 17.86 -5.66 -6.03
N SER A 495 17.14 -6.05 -7.08
CA SER A 495 15.84 -6.71 -6.98
C SER A 495 16.00 -8.12 -6.43
N ILE A 496 16.99 -8.87 -6.91
CA ILE A 496 17.33 -10.20 -6.37
C ILE A 496 17.68 -10.10 -4.88
N GLY A 497 18.56 -9.17 -4.49
CA GLY A 497 18.93 -8.98 -3.08
C GLY A 497 17.75 -8.58 -2.19
N SER A 498 16.87 -7.71 -2.68
CA SER A 498 15.66 -7.29 -1.96
C SER A 498 14.65 -8.43 -1.81
N PHE A 499 14.45 -9.22 -2.87
CA PHE A 499 13.56 -10.38 -2.86
C PHE A 499 14.02 -11.43 -1.86
N ILE A 500 15.31 -11.79 -1.85
CA ILE A 500 15.90 -12.69 -0.86
C ILE A 500 15.68 -12.13 0.56
N GLY A 501 15.90 -10.82 0.75
CA GLY A 501 15.65 -10.16 2.04
C GLY A 501 14.20 -10.29 2.52
N TYR A 502 13.22 -10.21 1.62
CA TYR A 502 11.81 -10.41 1.96
C TYR A 502 11.49 -11.87 2.29
N LEU A 503 12.01 -12.82 1.52
CA LEU A 503 11.86 -14.25 1.79
C LEU A 503 12.42 -14.64 3.16
N LEU A 504 13.60 -14.13 3.52
CA LEU A 504 14.22 -14.37 4.82
C LEU A 504 13.41 -13.80 5.99
N ASN A 505 12.59 -12.77 5.75
CA ASN A 505 11.70 -12.18 6.74
C ASN A 505 10.29 -12.80 6.73
N GLY A 506 10.05 -13.86 5.94
CA GLY A 506 8.75 -14.53 5.84
C GLY A 506 7.72 -13.82 4.96
N TYR A 507 8.08 -12.73 4.27
CA TYR A 507 7.16 -12.02 3.38
C TYR A 507 7.22 -12.61 1.97
N LEU A 508 6.24 -13.47 1.67
CA LEU A 508 6.05 -14.02 0.33
C LEU A 508 5.26 -13.04 -0.56
N PRO A 509 5.59 -12.94 -1.86
CA PRO A 509 4.77 -12.20 -2.80
C PRO A 509 3.42 -12.90 -3.00
N ASP A 510 2.37 -12.11 -3.27
CA ASP A 510 1.12 -12.66 -3.81
C ASP A 510 1.39 -13.22 -5.20
N LEU A 511 1.12 -14.52 -5.41
CA LEU A 511 1.43 -15.19 -6.66
C LEU A 511 0.69 -14.56 -7.85
N TRP A 512 -0.57 -14.17 -7.67
CA TRP A 512 -1.37 -13.55 -8.73
C TRP A 512 -0.90 -12.14 -9.04
N ILE A 513 -0.63 -11.33 -8.01
CA ILE A 513 -0.08 -9.97 -8.19
C ILE A 513 1.31 -10.05 -8.83
N ALA A 514 2.17 -10.96 -8.37
CA ALA A 514 3.51 -11.15 -8.90
C ALA A 514 3.47 -11.58 -10.37
N ILE A 515 2.68 -12.59 -10.73
CA ILE A 515 2.56 -13.06 -12.12
C ILE A 515 2.05 -11.92 -13.03
N ALA A 516 1.02 -11.19 -12.59
CA ALA A 516 0.50 -10.04 -13.34
C ALA A 516 1.58 -8.97 -13.56
N ILE A 517 2.38 -8.67 -12.52
CA ILE A 517 3.50 -7.73 -12.61
C ILE A 517 4.63 -8.26 -13.49
N ILE A 518 4.92 -9.55 -13.48
CA ILE A 518 5.95 -10.17 -14.33
C ILE A 518 5.58 -10.01 -15.81
N ILE A 519 4.35 -10.40 -16.16
CA ILE A 519 3.83 -10.30 -17.54
C ILE A 519 3.85 -8.85 -17.99
N GLY A 520 3.22 -7.95 -17.22
CA GLY A 520 3.15 -6.55 -17.58
C GLY A 520 4.52 -5.87 -17.57
N GLY A 521 5.38 -6.22 -16.60
CA GLY A 521 6.74 -5.72 -16.49
C GLY A 521 7.60 -6.08 -17.69
N PHE A 522 7.56 -7.34 -18.14
CA PHE A 522 8.32 -7.78 -19.31
C PHE A 522 7.87 -7.08 -20.59
N VAL A 523 6.55 -7.03 -20.84
CA VAL A 523 5.96 -6.32 -21.99
C VAL A 523 6.27 -4.82 -21.93
N GLY A 524 6.08 -4.21 -20.76
CA GLY A 524 6.42 -2.82 -20.50
C GLY A 524 7.89 -2.55 -20.78
N GLY A 525 8.80 -3.38 -20.27
CA GLY A 525 10.23 -3.23 -20.51
C GLY A 525 10.63 -3.29 -21.98
N TYR A 526 10.02 -4.22 -22.73
CA TYR A 526 10.18 -4.30 -24.18
C TYR A 526 9.72 -3.01 -24.88
N LEU A 527 8.54 -2.49 -24.53
CA LEU A 527 7.99 -1.24 -25.09
C LEU A 527 8.83 -0.02 -24.70
N GLY A 528 9.19 0.11 -23.43
CA GLY A 528 10.02 1.20 -22.90
C GLY A 528 11.38 1.28 -23.59
N SER A 529 12.02 0.14 -23.82
CA SER A 529 13.26 0.08 -24.60
C SER A 529 13.09 0.54 -26.05
N ARG A 530 11.90 0.35 -26.63
CA ARG A 530 11.54 0.82 -27.96
C ARG A 530 11.37 2.33 -27.99
N MET A 531 10.73 2.88 -26.95
CA MET A 531 10.40 4.29 -26.83
C MET A 531 11.62 5.17 -26.58
N GLN A 532 12.70 4.66 -25.98
CA GLN A 532 13.86 5.49 -25.61
C GLN A 532 14.49 6.28 -26.75
N LYS A 533 14.45 5.77 -27.98
CA LYS A 533 14.98 6.46 -29.18
C LYS A 533 14.09 7.60 -29.67
N MET A 534 12.86 7.70 -29.16
CA MET A 534 11.93 8.77 -29.50
C MET A 534 12.16 10.02 -28.64
N PHE A 535 12.97 9.91 -27.58
CA PHE A 535 13.28 10.99 -26.67
C PHE A 535 14.73 11.42 -26.83
N THR A 536 14.94 12.72 -26.80
CA THR A 536 16.28 13.32 -26.77
C THR A 536 16.92 13.16 -25.38
N GLU A 537 18.24 13.28 -25.32
CA GLU A 537 19.03 13.27 -24.07
C GLU A 537 18.48 14.29 -23.04
N VAL A 538 18.09 15.48 -23.53
CA VAL A 538 17.51 16.55 -22.70
C VAL A 538 16.15 16.13 -22.15
N GLN A 539 15.26 15.60 -23.00
CA GLN A 539 13.94 15.14 -22.57
C GLN A 539 14.04 14.03 -21.52
N LEU A 540 14.93 13.04 -21.71
CA LEU A 540 15.14 11.97 -20.75
C LEU A 540 15.61 12.49 -19.39
N LYS A 541 16.50 13.48 -19.36
CA LYS A 541 16.95 14.13 -18.12
C LYS A 541 15.87 14.96 -17.45
N VAL A 542 15.04 15.68 -18.21
CA VAL A 542 13.90 16.43 -17.66
C VAL A 542 12.90 15.46 -17.03
N ILE A 543 12.56 14.37 -17.73
CA ILE A 543 11.66 13.34 -17.19
C ILE A 543 12.25 12.73 -15.91
N LEU A 544 13.56 12.41 -15.89
CA LEU A 544 14.23 11.93 -14.70
C LEU A 544 14.13 12.93 -13.53
N ALA A 545 14.39 14.22 -13.78
CA ALA A 545 14.27 15.25 -12.76
C ALA A 545 12.85 15.34 -12.20
N VAL A 546 11.82 15.35 -13.07
CA VAL A 546 10.40 15.37 -12.67
C VAL A 546 10.07 14.18 -11.77
N VAL A 547 10.55 12.97 -12.11
CA VAL A 547 10.37 11.77 -11.28
C VAL A 547 11.02 11.93 -9.91
N LEU A 548 12.25 12.45 -9.85
CA LEU A 548 12.93 12.67 -8.58
C LEU A 548 12.17 13.69 -7.71
N PHE A 549 11.66 14.79 -8.29
CA PHE A 549 10.82 15.75 -7.56
C PHE A 549 9.50 15.13 -7.09
N PHE A 550 8.86 14.32 -7.94
CA PHE A 550 7.66 13.58 -7.54
C PHE A 550 7.94 12.65 -6.34
N LEU A 551 9.05 11.92 -6.36
CA LEU A 551 9.46 11.07 -5.23
C LEU A 551 9.72 11.87 -3.95
N PHE A 552 10.24 13.10 -4.05
CA PHE A 552 10.37 13.98 -2.91
C PHE A 552 9.01 14.30 -2.27
N PHE A 553 8.03 14.73 -3.07
CA PHE A 553 6.67 14.99 -2.55
C PHE A 553 6.05 13.74 -1.92
N ARG A 554 6.31 12.57 -2.50
CA ARG A 554 5.88 11.28 -1.97
C ARG A 554 6.50 10.96 -0.61
N PHE A 555 7.81 11.17 -0.45
CA PHE A 555 8.49 10.91 0.83
C PHE A 555 8.01 11.82 1.95
N PHE A 556 7.66 13.07 1.64
CA PHE A 556 7.06 14.01 2.60
C PHE A 556 5.55 13.84 2.79
N LYS A 557 4.92 12.83 2.15
CA LYS A 557 3.47 12.61 2.19
C LYS A 557 2.65 13.82 1.71
N ILE A 558 3.26 14.67 0.89
CA ILE A 558 2.62 15.85 0.27
C ILE A 558 1.73 15.40 -0.90
N GLU A 559 2.08 14.29 -1.54
CA GLU A 559 1.37 13.68 -2.68
C GLU A 559 -0.05 13.17 -2.37
N ILE A 560 -0.44 13.04 -1.09
CA ILE A 560 -1.67 12.31 -0.70
C ILE A 560 -2.97 12.97 -1.22
N TRP A 561 -2.87 14.14 -1.85
CA TRP A 561 -4.01 14.92 -2.34
C TRP A 561 -3.91 15.41 -3.81
N ILE A 562 -3.01 14.85 -4.62
CA ILE A 562 -3.21 14.77 -6.08
C ILE A 562 -3.86 13.39 -6.36
#